data_AF-A0A9P5ZZX5-F1
#
_entry.id   AF-A0A9P5ZZX5-F1
#
_cell.length_a   1.000
_cell.length_b   1.000
_cell.length_c   1.000
_cell.angle_alpha   90.00
_cell.angle_beta   90.00
_cell.angle_gamma   90.00
#
_symmetry.space_group_name_H-M   'P 1'
#
loop_
_entity.id
_entity.type
_entity.pdbx_description
1 polymer ?
#
loop_
_entity_poly.entity_id
_entity_poly.type
_entity_poly.pdbx_seq_one_letter_code
_entity_poly.pdbx_strand_id
1 'polypeptide(L)'
;MDKRVSPLRQLADIISASVAQIDAAFDESGIDYPSLDAPFNPTSPSEQLSMSPEVIQASMLAVAACAQLGATVKVPALTLYDVVGGVSYCDPQSYLHFD
;
A
#
# COMPACT_ATOMS: atom_id res chain seq x y z
N MET A 1 15.91 -17.40 -26.95
CA MET A 1 14.54 -16.86 -26.74
C MET A 1 14.60 -16.09 -25.43
N ASP A 2 14.73 -14.77 -25.50
CA ASP A 2 14.80 -13.95 -24.29
C ASP A 2 13.40 -13.81 -23.70
N LYS A 3 13.19 -14.30 -22.47
CA LYS A 3 11.87 -14.30 -21.85
C LYS A 3 11.55 -12.88 -21.39
N ARG A 4 10.58 -12.23 -22.04
CA ARG A 4 10.10 -10.92 -21.59
C ARG A 4 9.59 -11.01 -20.15
N VAL A 5 10.04 -10.07 -19.32
CA VAL A 5 9.60 -9.91 -17.94
C VAL A 5 8.10 -9.59 -17.93
N SER A 6 7.32 -10.32 -17.13
CA SER A 6 5.87 -10.11 -17.07
C SER A 6 5.52 -8.77 -16.42
N PRO A 7 4.35 -8.18 -16.73
CA PRO A 7 3.89 -6.97 -16.04
C PRO A 7 3.81 -7.14 -14.51
N LEU A 8 3.43 -8.33 -14.03
CA LEU A 8 3.41 -8.63 -12.60
C LEU A 8 4.78 -8.48 -11.94
N ARG A 9 5.84 -8.95 -12.61
CA ARG A 9 7.20 -8.81 -12.10
C ARG A 9 7.63 -7.35 -12.12
N GLN A 10 7.36 -6.63 -13.21
CA GLN A 10 7.69 -5.21 -13.31
C GLN A 10 7.03 -4.38 -12.20
N LEU A 11 5.76 -4.64 -11.88
CA LEU A 11 5.05 -3.95 -10.80
C LEU A 11 5.63 -4.30 -9.41
N ALA A 12 5.98 -5.56 -9.18
CA ALA A 12 6.65 -5.97 -7.93
C ALA A 12 8.03 -5.33 -7.76
N ASP A 13 8.78 -5.18 -8.86
CA ASP A 13 10.08 -4.52 -8.86
C ASP A 13 9.92 -3.02 -8.55
N ILE A 14 8.88 -2.35 -9.08
CA ILE A 14 8.55 -0.96 -8.74
C ILE A 14 8.23 -0.82 -7.24
N ILE A 15 7.39 -1.70 -6.68
CA ILE A 15 7.07 -1.68 -5.24
C ILE A 15 8.35 -1.79 -4.42
N SER A 16 9.21 -2.75 -4.76
CA SER A 16 10.47 -3.00 -4.04
C SER A 16 11.43 -1.81 -4.13
N ALA A 17 11.55 -1.20 -5.32
CA ALA A 17 12.40 -0.02 -5.52
C ALA A 17 11.88 1.20 -4.76
N SER A 18 10.57 1.41 -4.74
CA SER A 18 9.96 2.49 -3.96
C SER A 18 10.17 2.32 -2.46
N VAL A 19 10.02 1.10 -1.93
CA VAL A 19 10.30 0.82 -0.51
C VAL A 19 11.77 1.07 -0.19
N ALA A 20 12.70 0.58 -1.01
CA ALA A 20 14.13 0.82 -0.81
C ALA A 20 14.49 2.32 -0.82
N GLN A 21 13.80 3.14 -1.63
CA GLN A 21 13.99 4.59 -1.63
C GLN A 21 13.48 5.24 -0.33
N ILE A 22 12.37 4.76 0.22
CA ILE A 22 11.86 5.21 1.51
C ILE A 22 12.86 4.84 2.61
N ASP A 23 13.26 3.56 2.68
CA ASP A 23 14.21 3.08 3.69
C ASP A 23 15.52 3.88 3.65
N ALA A 24 16.06 4.14 2.45
CA ALA A 24 17.27 4.95 2.29
C ALA A 24 17.12 6.37 2.87
N ALA A 25 15.98 7.04 2.71
CA ALA A 25 15.78 8.39 3.25
C ALA A 25 15.78 8.39 4.80
N PHE A 26 15.21 7.35 5.41
CA PHE A 26 15.19 7.16 6.87
C PHE A 26 16.59 6.77 7.40
N ASP A 27 17.28 5.86 6.71
CA ASP A 27 18.65 5.44 7.03
C ASP A 27 19.65 6.61 6.95
N GLU A 28 19.59 7.42 5.89
CA GLU A 28 20.43 8.62 5.70
C GLU A 28 20.21 9.67 6.80
N SER A 29 18.99 9.74 7.34
CA SER A 29 18.63 10.66 8.41
C SER A 29 18.91 10.09 9.81
N GLY A 30 19.19 8.79 9.92
CA GLY A 30 19.33 8.08 11.20
C GLY A 30 18.05 8.09 12.04
N ILE A 31 16.88 8.17 11.40
CA ILE A 31 15.56 8.23 12.03
C ILE A 31 14.80 6.96 11.65
N ASP A 32 14.13 6.34 12.61
CA ASP A 32 13.26 5.19 12.33
C ASP A 32 11.95 5.61 11.67
N TYR A 33 11.40 4.74 10.81
CA TYR A 33 10.08 4.94 10.21
C TYR A 33 8.98 5.04 11.29
N PRO A 34 7.95 5.91 11.13
CA PRO A 34 6.86 6.03 12.10
C PRO A 34 6.19 4.68 12.41
N SER A 35 6.03 4.37 13.69
CA SER A 35 5.31 3.17 14.13
C SER A 35 3.82 3.26 13.79
N LEU A 36 3.25 2.18 13.28
CA LEU A 36 1.81 2.05 13.03
C LEU A 36 0.99 1.89 14.32
N ASP A 37 1.64 1.54 15.43
CA ASP A 37 0.99 1.33 16.74
C ASP A 37 0.97 2.61 17.60
N ALA A 38 1.65 3.67 17.15
CA ALA A 38 1.67 4.96 17.83
C ALA A 38 0.71 5.96 17.15
N PRO A 39 0.10 6.89 17.91
CA PRO A 39 -0.65 7.99 17.31
C PRO A 39 0.23 8.86 16.41
N PHE A 40 -0.34 9.37 15.33
CA PHE A 40 0.29 10.36 14.45
C PHE A 40 0.74 11.60 15.26
N ASN A 41 2.02 11.99 15.11
CA ASN A 41 2.56 13.20 15.71
C ASN A 41 3.24 14.09 14.65
N PRO A 42 2.59 15.17 14.17
CA PRO A 42 3.11 16.02 13.09
C PRO A 42 4.39 16.78 13.46
N THR A 43 4.74 16.82 14.76
CA THR A 43 5.96 17.48 15.25
C THR A 43 7.12 16.51 15.43
N SER A 44 6.90 15.21 15.29
CA SER A 44 7.96 14.21 15.38
C SER A 44 8.86 14.24 14.13
N PRO A 45 10.18 14.06 14.28
CA PRO A 45 11.10 14.02 13.13
C PRO A 45 10.75 12.95 12.10
N SER A 46 10.29 11.78 12.56
CA SER A 46 9.89 10.66 11.69
C SER A 46 8.67 11.00 10.83
N GLU A 47 7.66 11.66 11.38
CA GLU A 47 6.46 12.09 10.62
C GLU A 47 6.75 13.30 9.73
N GLN A 48 7.73 14.14 10.08
CA GLN A 48 8.16 15.22 9.18
C GLN A 48 8.93 14.65 7.99
N LEU A 49 9.78 13.66 8.22
CA LEU A 49 10.50 12.97 7.16
C LEU A 49 9.57 12.15 6.26
N SER A 50 8.53 11.52 6.80
CA SER A 50 7.52 10.80 6.00
C SER A 50 6.77 11.74 5.03
N MET A 51 6.74 13.04 5.35
CA MET A 51 6.13 14.10 4.54
C MET A 51 7.15 14.81 3.61
N SER A 52 8.40 14.35 3.55
CA SER A 52 9.36 14.92 2.61
C SER A 52 8.94 14.60 1.16
N PRO A 53 9.24 15.48 0.19
CA PRO A 53 8.82 15.26 -1.19
C PRO A 53 9.29 13.93 -1.78
N GLU A 54 10.50 13.47 -1.43
CA GLU A 54 11.06 12.22 -1.94
C GLU A 54 10.33 10.99 -1.40
N VAL A 55 9.98 10.99 -0.10
CA VAL A 55 9.26 9.89 0.55
C VAL A 55 7.82 9.86 0.08
N ILE A 56 7.17 11.02 -0.06
CA ILE A 56 5.82 11.13 -0.63
C ILE A 56 5.80 10.56 -2.05
N GLN A 57 6.76 10.95 -2.91
CA GLN A 57 6.80 10.49 -4.28
C GLN A 57 7.01 8.97 -4.38
N ALA A 58 7.95 8.42 -3.61
CA ALA A 58 8.17 6.98 -3.54
C ALA A 58 6.93 6.24 -3.02
N SER A 59 6.27 6.77 -1.99
CA SER A 59 5.04 6.22 -1.43
C SER A 59 3.89 6.20 -2.45
N MET A 60 3.70 7.29 -3.18
CA MET A 60 2.68 7.36 -4.24
C MET A 60 2.93 6.34 -5.35
N LEU A 61 4.20 6.15 -5.74
CA LEU A 61 4.56 5.17 -6.75
C LEU A 61 4.31 3.73 -6.27
N ALA A 62 4.66 3.42 -5.02
CA ALA A 62 4.37 2.13 -4.40
C ALA A 62 2.85 1.85 -4.37
N VAL A 63 2.05 2.82 -3.92
CA VAL A 63 0.58 2.71 -3.90
C VAL A 63 0.01 2.45 -5.29
N ALA A 64 0.46 3.21 -6.30
CA ALA A 64 0.01 3.03 -7.67
C ALA A 64 0.38 1.65 -8.24
N ALA A 65 1.59 1.15 -7.95
CA ALA A 65 2.03 -0.17 -8.38
C ALA A 65 1.28 -1.30 -7.68
N CYS A 66 1.03 -1.19 -6.37
CA CYS A 66 0.19 -2.11 -5.60
C CYS A 66 -1.24 -2.20 -6.15
N ALA A 67 -1.85 -1.05 -6.46
CA ALA A 67 -3.19 -1.00 -7.04
C ALA A 67 -3.24 -1.70 -8.40
N GLN A 68 -2.26 -1.44 -9.26
CA GLN A 68 -2.15 -2.08 -10.58
C GLN A 68 -1.87 -3.58 -10.47
N LEU A 69 -1.00 -4.00 -9.54
CA LEU A 69 -0.70 -5.41 -9.31
C LEU A 69 -1.97 -6.14 -8.88
N GLY A 70 -2.68 -5.59 -7.88
CA GLY A 70 -3.95 -6.10 -7.40
C GLY A 70 -5.01 -6.21 -8.49
N ALA A 71 -5.15 -5.16 -9.32
CA ALA A 71 -6.06 -5.19 -10.46
C ALA A 71 -5.66 -6.24 -11.52
N THR A 72 -4.37 -6.44 -11.76
CA THR A 72 -3.86 -7.38 -12.76
C THR A 72 -4.05 -8.84 -12.33
N VAL A 73 -3.91 -9.15 -11.04
CA VAL A 73 -4.09 -10.51 -10.53
C VAL A 73 -5.56 -10.88 -10.28
N LYS A 74 -6.46 -9.90 -10.21
CA LYS A 74 -7.90 -10.16 -10.12
C LYS A 74 -8.41 -10.83 -11.38
N VAL A 75 -8.91 -12.06 -11.25
CA VAL A 75 -9.54 -12.78 -12.35
C VAL A 75 -10.88 -12.12 -12.67
N PRO A 76 -11.12 -11.63 -13.91
CA PRO A 76 -12.30 -10.84 -14.24
C PRO A 76 -13.63 -11.53 -13.88
N ALA A 77 -13.72 -12.85 -14.06
CA ALA A 77 -14.91 -13.62 -13.72
C ALA A 77 -15.21 -13.61 -12.20
N LEU A 78 -14.18 -13.68 -11.35
CA LEU A 78 -14.35 -13.65 -9.89
C LEU A 78 -14.73 -12.24 -9.41
N THR A 79 -14.16 -11.20 -10.02
CA THR A 79 -14.55 -9.81 -9.74
C THR A 79 -16.03 -9.56 -10.04
N LEU A 80 -16.57 -10.15 -11.12
CA LEU A 80 -18.00 -10.04 -11.43
C LEU A 80 -18.87 -10.78 -10.40
N TYR A 81 -18.42 -11.93 -9.88
CA TYR A 81 -19.14 -12.61 -8.79
C TYR A 81 -19.16 -11.80 -7.49
N ASP A 82 -18.07 -11.12 -7.13
CA ASP A 82 -18.03 -10.25 -5.95
C ASP A 82 -18.98 -9.04 -6.10
N VAL A 83 -19.03 -8.43 -7.29
CA VAL A 83 -19.85 -7.23 -7.56
C VAL A 83 -21.34 -7.56 -7.73
N VAL A 84 -21.68 -8.69 -8.36
CA VAL A 84 -23.07 -9.12 -8.58
C VAL A 84 -23.65 -9.88 -7.38
N GLY A 85 -22.80 -10.53 -6.58
CA GLY A 85 -23.20 -11.35 -5.43
C GLY A 85 -23.48 -10.58 -4.14
N GLY A 86 -23.17 -9.28 -4.05
CA GLY A 86 -23.53 -8.45 -2.90
C GLY A 86 -22.99 -8.94 -1.56
N VAL A 87 -21.87 -9.66 -1.53
CA VAL A 87 -21.16 -10.00 -0.29
C VAL A 87 -20.26 -8.82 0.12
N SER A 88 -20.88 -7.66 0.32
CA SER A 88 -20.40 -6.79 1.39
C SER A 88 -20.49 -7.66 2.64
N TYR A 89 -19.36 -7.93 3.30
CA TYR A 89 -19.37 -8.48 4.64
C TYR A 89 -20.28 -7.59 5.48
N CYS A 90 -21.52 -8.03 5.69
CA CYS A 90 -22.41 -7.45 6.68
C CYS A 90 -21.78 -7.85 8.01
N ASP A 91 -21.15 -6.89 8.66
CA ASP A 91 -20.60 -7.04 10.00
C ASP A 91 -21.71 -7.60 10.94
N PRO A 92 -21.52 -8.77 11.57
CA PRO A 92 -22.51 -9.33 12.48
C PRO A 92 -22.72 -8.50 13.76
N GLN A 93 -21.93 -7.46 14.02
CA GLN A 93 -21.98 -6.67 15.26
C GLN A 93 -23.14 -5.65 15.35
N SER A 94 -24.02 -5.53 14.34
CA SER A 94 -25.15 -4.60 14.42
C SER A 94 -26.34 -5.07 15.28
N TYR A 95 -26.26 -6.23 15.95
CA TYR A 95 -27.34 -6.78 16.80
C TYR A 95 -27.16 -6.56 18.32
N LEU A 96 -26.30 -5.64 18.77
CA LEU A 96 -26.18 -5.30 20.19
C LEU A 96 -26.23 -3.79 20.41
N HIS A 97 -27.40 -3.19 20.16
CA HIS A 97 -27.98 -2.13 21.01
C HIS A 97 -29.33 -1.67 20.45
N PHE A 98 -30.43 -1.94 21.17
CA PHE A 98 -31.34 -0.93 21.76
C PHE A 98 -32.44 -1.67 22.56
N ASP A 99 -32.50 -1.31 23.85
CA ASP A 99 -33.44 -1.69 24.95
C ASP A 99 -33.71 -3.17 25.26
#